data_AF-U1Q721-F1
#
_entry.id   AF-U1Q721-F1
#
_cell.length_a   1.000
_cell.length_b   1.000
_cell.length_c   1.000
_cell.angle_alpha   90.00
_cell.angle_beta   90.00
_cell.angle_gamma   90.00
#
_symmetry.space_group_name_H-M   'P 1'
#
loop_
_entity.id
_entity.type
_entity.pdbx_description
1 polymer ?
#
loop_
_entity_poly.entity_id
_entity_poly.type
_entity_poly.pdbx_seq_one_letter_code
_entity_poly.pdbx_strand_id
1 'polypeptide(L)'
;MVADPAIKNLSSVPFPAIVGQDDLKRVLLLAAAHDDLSGAVITGEKGTAKSTAVRALVDLLPEQQAVADCPYGCAPDDPASQCEDCRDRDRDDLPVETRQVPLVTLPLGATRDRVVGTLSVEDAMAGDAEFDPGLLAAANRGILYVDEINLLDDHLVDVLLDAAASGVNTVERDGISVSHPAEFTLIGTMNPEEGDLRPQLRDRFDLQATVTGCQDTDDRVDIIDRALAEGGDGDAATEYGDEVTDLCESLRVARESIDSVSLPAEFKESIAELCTDAGVDGHRADIATARAAIASAALDGRPKVIESDIQEAARYTLPHRLQSDPFEEPPDPEDLLDDHFDDEDDGSEDEPESDTEGSDEAGDDESAEAGDDESADANDESADSESGESNDTDAPDDSERGDGDADERGERERDPESEATAMTKLRVEARPRRPASRVKPLPTRHRGRLTATPPKTDRHPRTARMKLPGHRSCPASNVPPSVTPLPPTSTTPSARPTPI
;
A
#
# COMPACT_ATOMS: atom_id res chain seq x y z
N MET A 1 15.64 6.91 32.25
CA MET A 1 15.52 8.07 31.34
C MET A 1 15.38 7.50 29.94
N VAL A 2 14.17 7.05 29.61
CA VAL A 2 13.86 6.62 28.24
C VAL A 2 13.89 7.87 27.37
N ALA A 3 14.59 7.81 26.25
CA ALA A 3 14.55 8.90 25.28
C ALA A 3 13.21 8.80 24.56
N ASP A 4 12.39 9.83 24.73
CA ASP A 4 11.10 9.98 24.06
C ASP A 4 11.27 9.77 22.53
N PRO A 5 10.69 8.72 21.92
CA PRO A 5 10.87 8.44 20.51
C PRO A 5 10.03 9.35 19.59
N ALA A 6 9.06 10.09 20.16
CA ALA A 6 7.97 10.68 19.41
C ALA A 6 8.18 12.17 19.06
N ILE A 7 7.53 12.60 17.96
CA ILE A 7 7.35 14.01 17.55
C ILE A 7 8.65 14.79 17.30
N LYS A 8 9.48 14.30 16.38
CA LYS A 8 10.57 15.09 15.80
C LYS A 8 10.17 15.68 14.45
N ASN A 9 9.44 16.80 14.51
CA ASN A 9 8.93 17.62 13.41
C ASN A 9 8.28 16.85 12.25
N LEU A 10 6.97 17.05 12.15
CA LEU A 10 6.13 16.84 10.97
C LEU A 10 6.80 17.45 9.71
N SER A 11 6.41 16.97 8.54
CA SER A 11 7.24 17.06 7.33
C SER A 11 7.64 18.50 6.96
N SER A 12 8.85 18.69 6.42
CA SER A 12 9.31 20.00 5.91
C SER A 12 8.59 20.44 4.64
N VAL A 13 7.82 19.54 4.02
CA VAL A 13 7.16 19.69 2.72
C VAL A 13 5.72 19.21 2.83
N PRO A 14 4.71 20.08 2.71
CA PRO A 14 3.30 19.68 2.65
C PRO A 14 3.04 18.65 1.53
N PHE A 15 2.11 17.72 1.75
CA PHE A 15 1.83 16.65 0.78
C PHE A 15 1.49 17.15 -0.65
N PRO A 16 0.68 18.21 -0.85
CA PRO A 16 0.42 18.76 -2.18
C PRO A 16 1.66 19.40 -2.83
N ALA A 17 2.59 19.91 -2.03
CA ALA A 17 3.80 20.61 -2.49
C ALA A 17 4.83 19.68 -3.15
N ILE A 18 4.63 18.37 -3.11
CA ILE A 18 5.42 17.37 -3.84
C ILE A 18 5.10 17.48 -5.34
N VAL A 19 6.10 17.74 -6.17
CA VAL A 19 5.92 17.93 -7.63
C VAL A 19 5.64 16.59 -8.32
N GLY A 20 4.57 16.54 -9.11
CA GLY A 20 4.11 15.33 -9.81
C GLY A 20 3.87 14.16 -8.85
N GLN A 21 4.32 12.97 -9.25
CA GLN A 21 4.21 11.73 -8.48
C GLN A 21 2.75 11.38 -8.14
N ASP A 22 1.86 11.53 -9.11
CA ASP A 22 0.41 11.44 -8.89
C ASP A 22 -0.02 10.03 -8.51
N ASP A 23 0.55 8.99 -9.14
CA ASP A 23 0.35 7.58 -8.77
C ASP A 23 0.77 7.30 -7.30
N LEU A 24 1.91 7.84 -6.87
CA LEU A 24 2.37 7.74 -5.48
C LEU A 24 1.41 8.42 -4.52
N LYS A 25 0.97 9.64 -4.84
CA LYS A 25 0.01 10.38 -4.01
C LYS A 25 -1.31 9.62 -3.91
N ARG A 26 -1.85 9.13 -5.03
CA ARG A 26 -3.12 8.43 -5.08
C ARG A 26 -3.07 7.11 -4.33
N VAL A 27 -2.03 6.28 -4.51
CA VAL A 27 -1.82 5.05 -3.71
C VAL A 27 -1.70 5.33 -2.22
N LEU A 28 -1.00 6.41 -1.82
CA LEU A 28 -0.91 6.81 -0.41
C LEU A 28 -2.27 7.29 0.16
N LEU A 29 -3.08 7.99 -0.64
CA LEU A 29 -4.43 8.41 -0.24
C LEU A 29 -5.39 7.21 -0.15
N LEU A 30 -5.33 6.25 -1.09
CA LEU A 30 -6.11 5.01 -1.05
C LEU A 30 -5.79 4.20 0.20
N ALA A 31 -4.51 3.99 0.49
CA ALA A 31 -4.04 3.30 1.70
C ALA A 31 -4.41 4.02 3.00
N ALA A 32 -4.57 5.36 2.96
CA ALA A 32 -5.01 6.17 4.10
C ALA A 32 -6.54 6.23 4.26
N ALA A 33 -7.31 5.93 3.20
CA ALA A 33 -8.76 5.98 3.19
C ALA A 33 -9.41 4.69 3.69
N HIS A 34 -8.75 3.54 3.54
CA HIS A 34 -9.32 2.23 3.89
C HIS A 34 -8.36 1.40 4.76
N ASP A 35 -8.66 1.28 6.05
CA ASP A 35 -7.77 0.62 7.03
C ASP A 35 -7.58 -0.90 6.78
N ASP A 36 -8.55 -1.53 6.11
CA ASP A 36 -8.53 -2.92 5.64
C ASP A 36 -7.56 -3.19 4.45
N LEU A 37 -6.97 -2.15 3.84
CA LEU A 37 -5.93 -2.33 2.84
C LEU A 37 -4.60 -2.66 3.53
N SER A 38 -4.12 -3.88 3.31
CA SER A 38 -2.99 -4.53 4.02
C SER A 38 -1.66 -3.79 3.90
N GLY A 39 -1.58 -2.82 2.98
CA GLY A 39 -0.44 -1.92 2.83
C GLY A 39 -0.18 -1.52 1.39
N ALA A 40 0.78 -0.61 1.23
CA ALA A 40 1.26 -0.14 -0.06
C ALA A 40 2.77 -0.35 -0.22
N VAL A 41 3.19 -0.72 -1.43
CA VAL A 41 4.59 -0.86 -1.81
C VAL A 41 4.99 0.15 -2.89
N ILE A 42 6.04 0.92 -2.63
CA ILE A 42 6.48 2.02 -3.50
C ILE A 42 7.81 1.65 -4.13
N THR A 43 7.76 1.24 -5.39
CA THR A 43 8.95 0.92 -6.19
C THR A 43 9.50 2.21 -6.81
N GLY A 44 10.81 2.25 -7.13
CA GLY A 44 11.38 3.38 -7.89
C GLY A 44 12.82 3.72 -7.50
N GLU A 45 13.40 4.68 -8.21
CA GLU A 45 14.78 5.13 -8.00
C GLU A 45 15.01 5.78 -6.62
N LYS A 46 16.28 6.01 -6.25
CA LYS A 46 16.63 6.80 -5.06
C LYS A 46 16.57 8.30 -5.37
N GLY A 47 16.04 9.09 -4.43
CA GLY A 47 15.94 10.56 -4.58
C GLY A 47 14.60 11.06 -5.15
N THR A 48 13.63 10.18 -5.35
CA THR A 48 12.29 10.48 -5.89
C THR A 48 11.25 10.84 -4.81
N ALA A 49 11.68 11.43 -3.69
CA ALA A 49 10.83 11.90 -2.59
C ALA A 49 9.90 10.86 -1.90
N LYS A 50 9.98 9.55 -2.21
CA LYS A 50 9.16 8.48 -1.60
C LYS A 50 8.98 8.60 -0.07
N SER A 51 10.10 8.70 0.66
CA SER A 51 10.07 8.80 2.13
C SER A 51 9.63 10.18 2.64
N THR A 52 9.66 11.22 1.80
CA THR A 52 9.06 12.52 2.09
C THR A 52 7.54 12.45 1.98
N ALA A 53 7.01 11.82 0.92
CA ALA A 53 5.58 11.64 0.70
C ALA A 53 4.90 10.87 1.84
N VAL A 54 5.48 9.76 2.30
CA VAL A 54 4.93 9.00 3.44
C VAL A 54 4.94 9.82 4.74
N ARG A 55 5.92 10.71 4.94
CA ARG A 55 5.94 11.60 6.12
C ARG A 55 4.90 12.71 6.00
N ALA A 56 4.72 13.27 4.82
CA ALA A 56 3.73 14.30 4.56
C ALA A 56 2.28 13.78 4.60
N LEU A 57 2.06 12.49 4.34
CA LEU A 57 0.75 11.85 4.49
C LEU A 57 0.21 11.93 5.92
N VAL A 58 1.09 11.85 6.94
CA VAL A 58 0.69 11.90 8.35
C VAL A 58 0.00 13.22 8.70
N ASP A 59 0.43 14.31 8.05
CA ASP A 59 -0.11 15.65 8.23
C ASP A 59 -1.55 15.77 7.67
N LEU A 60 -1.97 14.83 6.81
CA LEU A 60 -3.32 14.74 6.25
C LEU A 60 -4.28 13.85 7.05
N LEU A 61 -3.77 13.02 7.94
CA LEU A 61 -4.60 12.04 8.66
C LEU A 61 -5.33 12.71 9.83
N PRO A 62 -6.62 12.37 10.07
CA PRO A 62 -7.37 12.93 11.19
C PRO A 62 -6.74 12.53 12.52
N GLU A 63 -6.77 13.45 13.49
CA GLU A 63 -6.39 13.15 14.87
C GLU A 63 -7.32 12.08 15.45
N GLN A 64 -6.75 11.16 16.24
CA GLN A 64 -7.47 10.05 16.85
C GLN A 64 -7.51 10.15 18.36
N GLN A 65 -8.59 9.65 18.95
CA GLN A 65 -8.66 9.43 20.40
C GLN A 65 -7.90 8.15 20.77
N ALA A 66 -7.15 8.22 21.86
CA ALA A 66 -6.40 7.09 22.42
C ALA A 66 -6.41 7.12 23.95
N VAL A 67 -6.27 5.95 24.57
CA VAL A 67 -6.05 5.82 26.02
C VAL A 67 -4.63 6.33 26.36
N ALA A 68 -4.55 7.43 27.11
CA ALA A 68 -3.34 8.21 27.33
C ALA A 68 -2.29 7.53 28.23
N ASP A 69 -2.70 6.58 29.08
CA ASP A 69 -1.81 5.77 29.91
C ASP A 69 -1.52 4.37 29.32
N CYS A 70 -2.00 4.10 28.10
CA CYS A 70 -1.80 2.82 27.41
C CYS A 70 -0.58 2.87 26.47
N PRO A 71 0.42 1.98 26.61
CA PRO A 71 1.62 1.97 25.75
C PRO A 71 1.32 1.65 24.28
N TYR A 72 0.16 1.05 23.99
CA TYR A 72 -0.30 0.72 22.64
C TYR A 72 -1.25 1.79 22.04
N GLY A 73 -1.59 2.84 22.79
CA GLY A 73 -2.51 3.90 22.34
C GLY A 73 -3.87 3.38 21.84
N CYS A 74 -4.45 2.41 22.56
CA CYS A 74 -5.71 1.73 22.23
C CYS A 74 -6.88 2.71 22.02
N ALA A 75 -7.86 2.32 21.21
CA ALA A 75 -9.10 3.07 21.04
C ALA A 75 -9.93 3.01 22.34
N PRO A 76 -10.42 4.15 22.90
CA PRO A 76 -11.31 4.10 24.06
C PRO A 76 -12.70 3.54 23.69
N ASP A 77 -13.14 3.80 22.45
CA ASP A 77 -14.49 3.50 21.99
C ASP A 77 -14.67 2.13 21.30
N ASP A 78 -13.60 1.36 21.11
CA ASP A 78 -13.67 -0.02 20.61
C ASP A 78 -12.95 -1.03 21.52
N PRO A 79 -13.69 -1.91 22.23
CA PRO A 79 -13.09 -2.97 23.05
C PRO A 79 -12.50 -4.14 22.26
N ALA A 80 -12.76 -4.26 20.95
CA ALA A 80 -12.17 -5.31 20.12
C ALA A 80 -10.67 -5.05 19.91
N SER A 81 -10.30 -3.85 19.46
CA SER A 81 -8.90 -3.39 19.26
C SER A 81 -8.14 -2.99 20.54
N GLN A 82 -8.72 -3.20 21.73
CA GLN A 82 -8.06 -2.92 23.02
C GLN A 82 -7.09 -4.04 23.46
N CYS A 83 -6.02 -3.66 24.16
CA CYS A 83 -5.22 -4.60 24.96
C CYS A 83 -6.01 -5.09 26.19
N GLU A 84 -5.54 -6.17 26.81
CA GLU A 84 -6.15 -6.77 28.01
C GLU A 84 -6.36 -5.74 29.14
N ASP A 85 -5.32 -4.97 29.50
CA ASP A 85 -5.39 -3.93 30.55
C ASP A 85 -6.44 -2.83 30.27
N CYS A 86 -6.65 -2.45 29.01
CA CYS A 86 -7.65 -1.44 28.65
C CYS A 86 -9.07 -2.03 28.66
N ARG A 87 -9.21 -3.29 28.24
CA ARG A 87 -10.49 -4.01 28.15
C ARG A 87 -11.06 -4.38 29.52
N ASP A 88 -10.18 -4.64 30.49
CA ASP A 88 -10.54 -5.00 31.87
C ASP A 88 -10.85 -3.79 32.77
N ARG A 89 -10.56 -2.57 32.32
CA ARG A 89 -10.88 -1.31 33.03
C ARG A 89 -12.29 -0.83 32.70
N ASP A 90 -12.93 -0.17 33.66
CA ASP A 90 -14.18 0.54 33.43
C ASP A 90 -13.96 1.68 32.40
N ARG A 91 -14.75 1.68 31.31
CA ARG A 91 -14.57 2.62 30.17
C ARG A 91 -14.60 4.09 30.61
N ASP A 92 -15.46 4.44 31.57
CA ASP A 92 -15.61 5.80 32.09
C ASP A 92 -14.38 6.30 32.87
N ASP A 93 -13.47 5.40 33.29
CA ASP A 93 -12.24 5.68 34.03
C ASP A 93 -10.96 5.61 33.15
N LEU A 94 -11.10 5.41 31.84
CA LEU A 94 -9.98 5.47 30.90
C LEU A 94 -9.58 6.94 30.63
N PRO A 95 -8.33 7.36 30.88
CA PRO A 95 -7.88 8.69 30.52
C PRO A 95 -7.73 8.78 29.00
N VAL A 96 -8.52 9.64 28.35
CA VAL A 96 -8.47 9.82 26.88
C VAL A 96 -7.70 11.07 26.51
N GLU A 97 -6.82 10.93 25.50
CA GLU A 97 -6.19 12.05 24.81
C GLU A 97 -6.48 12.02 23.31
N THR A 98 -6.33 13.18 22.66
CA THR A 98 -6.32 13.31 21.20
C THR A 98 -4.88 13.38 20.73
N ARG A 99 -4.48 12.52 19.80
CA ARG A 99 -3.13 12.45 19.24
C ARG A 99 -3.15 12.27 17.73
N GLN A 100 -2.08 12.67 17.06
CA GLN A 100 -1.87 12.37 15.64
C GLN A 100 -1.66 10.86 15.40
N VAL A 101 -1.85 10.43 14.16
CA VAL A 101 -1.55 9.05 13.74
C VAL A 101 -0.04 8.78 13.88
N PRO A 102 0.38 7.70 14.55
CA PRO A 102 1.79 7.39 14.72
C PRO A 102 2.39 6.92 13.39
N LEU A 103 3.51 7.53 13.00
CA LEU A 103 4.37 7.04 11.91
C LEU A 103 5.65 6.45 12.51
N VAL A 104 5.77 5.12 12.47
CA VAL A 104 6.94 4.40 12.98
C VAL A 104 7.80 3.97 11.81
N THR A 105 9.07 4.37 11.81
CA THR A 105 10.05 3.89 10.83
C THR A 105 10.79 2.66 11.37
N LEU A 106 10.72 1.55 10.65
CA LEU A 106 11.52 0.36 10.91
C LEU A 106 12.90 0.50 10.23
N PRO A 107 14.01 0.50 11.00
CA PRO A 107 15.35 0.51 10.41
C PRO A 107 15.74 -0.89 9.92
N LEU A 108 16.43 -0.98 8.79
CA LEU A 108 16.92 -2.24 8.20
C LEU A 108 17.64 -3.18 9.18
N GLY A 109 18.43 -2.61 10.09
CA GLY A 109 19.17 -3.35 11.13
C GLY A 109 18.41 -3.53 12.45
N ALA A 110 17.08 -3.53 12.45
CA ALA A 110 16.29 -3.80 13.64
C ALA A 110 16.46 -5.26 14.09
N THR A 111 16.64 -5.50 15.39
CA THR A 111 16.50 -6.86 15.94
C THR A 111 15.01 -7.23 16.03
N ARG A 112 14.68 -8.52 15.95
CA ARG A 112 13.31 -9.01 16.19
C ARG A 112 12.76 -8.47 17.51
N ASP A 113 13.55 -8.57 18.57
CA ASP A 113 13.32 -8.01 19.90
C ASP A 113 12.90 -6.53 19.89
N ARG A 114 13.49 -5.69 19.03
CA ARG A 114 13.10 -4.29 18.90
C ARG A 114 11.79 -4.10 18.11
N VAL A 115 11.51 -4.95 17.13
CA VAL A 115 10.29 -4.87 16.32
C VAL A 115 9.08 -5.36 17.14
N VAL A 116 9.24 -6.52 17.75
CA VAL A 116 8.19 -7.33 18.37
C VAL A 116 8.00 -7.01 19.87
N GLY A 117 9.04 -6.50 20.53
CA GLY A 117 9.09 -6.27 21.98
C GLY A 117 9.90 -7.33 22.71
N THR A 118 10.25 -7.07 23.97
CA THR A 118 11.01 -8.01 24.81
C THR A 118 10.34 -8.28 26.15
N LEU A 119 10.51 -9.51 26.63
CA LEU A 119 10.19 -9.91 28.00
C LEU A 119 11.50 -10.03 28.79
N SER A 120 11.56 -9.39 29.95
CA SER A 120 12.72 -9.47 30.85
C SER A 120 12.75 -10.81 31.59
N VAL A 121 13.82 -11.58 31.42
CA VAL A 121 13.99 -12.89 32.07
C VAL A 121 14.25 -12.72 33.57
N GLU A 122 15.04 -11.71 33.94
CA GLU A 122 15.29 -11.37 35.34
C GLU A 122 14.00 -11.01 36.10
N ASP A 123 13.13 -10.19 35.50
CA ASP A 123 11.89 -9.75 36.15
C ASP A 123 10.82 -10.85 36.12
N ALA A 124 10.78 -11.68 35.06
CA ALA A 124 9.97 -12.89 35.03
C ALA A 124 10.35 -13.90 36.13
N MET A 125 11.65 -14.02 36.45
CA MET A 125 12.11 -14.84 37.59
C MET A 125 11.80 -14.20 38.96
N ALA A 126 11.63 -12.87 39.03
CA ALA A 126 11.16 -12.17 40.23
C ALA A 126 9.65 -12.30 40.45
N GLY A 127 8.89 -12.55 39.38
CA GLY A 127 7.42 -12.57 39.35
C GLY A 127 6.78 -11.27 38.84
N ASP A 128 7.60 -10.32 38.40
CA ASP A 128 7.24 -8.97 37.98
C ASP A 128 7.54 -8.78 36.47
N ALA A 129 7.22 -9.78 35.62
CA ALA A 129 7.59 -9.83 34.20
C ALA A 129 7.11 -8.60 33.40
N GLU A 130 7.95 -7.57 33.31
CA GLU A 130 7.65 -6.35 32.55
C GLU A 130 7.93 -6.58 31.06
N PHE A 131 6.93 -6.27 30.23
CA PHE A 131 7.02 -6.31 28.78
C PHE A 131 7.47 -4.94 28.26
N ASP A 132 8.59 -4.89 27.54
CA ASP A 132 9.08 -3.68 26.86
C ASP A 132 8.51 -3.65 25.43
N PRO A 133 7.57 -2.71 25.12
CA PRO A 133 6.85 -2.73 23.85
C PRO A 133 7.74 -2.42 22.63
N GLY A 134 7.59 -3.20 21.57
CA GLY A 134 8.36 -3.04 20.32
C GLY A 134 7.84 -1.94 19.39
N LEU A 135 8.47 -1.81 18.22
CA LEU A 135 8.01 -0.91 17.15
C LEU A 135 6.56 -1.23 16.70
N LEU A 136 6.12 -2.49 16.74
CA LEU A 136 4.75 -2.88 16.42
C LEU A 136 3.72 -2.30 17.41
N ALA A 137 4.07 -2.21 18.70
CA ALA A 137 3.23 -1.56 19.71
C ALA A 137 3.09 -0.05 19.44
N ALA A 138 4.20 0.61 19.09
CA ALA A 138 4.22 2.03 18.77
C ALA A 138 3.51 2.37 17.45
N ALA A 139 3.44 1.42 16.51
CA ALA A 139 2.77 1.59 15.22
C ALA A 139 1.25 1.39 15.29
N ASN A 140 0.72 0.86 16.40
CA ASN A 140 -0.69 0.53 16.55
C ASN A 140 -1.60 1.75 16.31
N ARG A 141 -2.63 1.51 15.49
CA ARG A 141 -3.55 2.47 14.90
C ARG A 141 -2.81 3.57 14.11
N GLY A 142 -1.87 3.17 13.26
CA GLY A 142 -1.13 4.09 12.39
C GLY A 142 -0.30 3.41 11.30
N ILE A 143 0.84 4.01 10.96
CA ILE A 143 1.64 3.62 9.79
C ILE A 143 2.98 3.04 10.23
N LEU A 144 3.30 1.84 9.74
CA LEU A 144 4.63 1.26 9.82
C LEU A 144 5.36 1.45 8.48
N TYR A 145 6.34 2.34 8.46
CA TYR A 145 7.17 2.61 7.30
C TYR A 145 8.45 1.77 7.30
N VAL A 146 8.71 1.05 6.21
CA VAL A 146 9.94 0.28 5.98
C VAL A 146 10.68 0.84 4.78
N ASP A 147 11.87 1.39 5.00
CA ASP A 147 12.75 1.84 3.92
C ASP A 147 13.53 0.64 3.36
N GLU A 148 13.61 0.50 2.03
CA GLU A 148 14.35 -0.59 1.35
C GLU A 148 13.88 -1.99 1.80
N ILE A 149 12.56 -2.24 1.80
CA ILE A 149 11.92 -3.47 2.32
C ILE A 149 12.42 -4.77 1.66
N ASN A 150 12.96 -4.69 0.45
CA ASN A 150 13.63 -5.80 -0.24
C ASN A 150 14.90 -6.30 0.48
N LEU A 151 15.50 -5.47 1.33
CA LEU A 151 16.71 -5.77 2.12
C LEU A 151 16.41 -6.28 3.54
N LEU A 152 15.12 -6.45 3.91
CA LEU A 152 14.73 -6.88 5.24
C LEU A 152 15.02 -8.38 5.49
N ASP A 153 15.44 -8.72 6.71
CA ASP A 153 15.67 -10.09 7.15
C ASP A 153 14.38 -10.94 7.13
N ASP A 154 14.47 -12.19 6.64
CA ASP A 154 13.35 -13.13 6.47
C ASP A 154 12.46 -13.22 7.73
N HIS A 155 13.08 -13.39 8.90
CA HIS A 155 12.37 -13.54 10.17
C HIS A 155 11.69 -12.27 10.69
N LEU A 156 11.99 -11.10 10.11
CA LEU A 156 11.23 -9.87 10.36
C LEU A 156 10.06 -9.78 9.40
N VAL A 157 10.27 -10.09 8.12
CA VAL A 157 9.21 -10.14 7.09
C VAL A 157 8.04 -11.01 7.57
N ASP A 158 8.29 -12.23 8.02
CA ASP A 158 7.24 -13.13 8.50
C ASP A 158 6.40 -12.49 9.62
N VAL A 159 7.06 -11.91 10.63
CA VAL A 159 6.37 -11.34 11.80
C VAL A 159 5.63 -10.04 11.46
N LEU A 160 6.18 -9.20 10.59
CA LEU A 160 5.48 -8.00 10.12
C LEU A 160 4.21 -8.36 9.35
N LEU A 161 4.30 -9.35 8.46
CA LEU A 161 3.19 -9.78 7.62
C LEU A 161 2.08 -10.47 8.42
N ASP A 162 2.44 -11.25 9.44
CA ASP A 162 1.46 -11.90 10.32
C ASP A 162 0.82 -10.94 11.32
N ALA A 163 1.57 -9.95 11.84
CA ALA A 163 1.00 -8.86 12.64
C ALA A 163 0.04 -7.99 11.82
N ALA A 164 0.45 -7.56 10.62
CA ALA A 164 -0.41 -6.77 9.71
C ALA A 164 -1.69 -7.52 9.31
N ALA A 165 -1.60 -8.82 9.05
CA ALA A 165 -2.77 -9.62 8.64
C ALA A 165 -3.72 -10.01 9.80
N SER A 166 -3.26 -9.96 11.06
CA SER A 166 -4.07 -10.34 12.22
C SER A 166 -4.49 -9.16 13.10
N GLY A 167 -3.90 -7.97 12.91
CA GLY A 167 -4.07 -6.81 13.78
C GLY A 167 -3.48 -6.99 15.19
N VAL A 168 -2.74 -8.09 15.44
CA VAL A 168 -2.29 -8.48 16.78
C VAL A 168 -0.85 -8.96 16.73
N ASN A 169 -0.03 -8.48 17.67
CA ASN A 169 1.33 -8.96 17.87
C ASN A 169 1.39 -9.83 19.12
N THR A 170 1.99 -11.02 19.00
CA THR A 170 2.12 -11.98 20.10
C THR A 170 3.58 -12.37 20.32
N VAL A 171 4.04 -12.24 21.56
CA VAL A 171 5.42 -12.46 21.99
C VAL A 171 5.48 -13.63 22.96
N GLU A 172 6.07 -14.74 22.50
CA GLU A 172 6.23 -15.95 23.30
C GLU A 172 7.70 -16.16 23.68
N ARG A 173 8.03 -16.10 24.98
CA ARG A 173 9.35 -16.47 25.52
C ARG A 173 9.24 -17.08 26.90
N ASP A 174 10.09 -18.07 27.16
CA ASP A 174 10.31 -18.69 28.49
C ASP A 174 9.03 -19.17 29.21
N GLY A 175 8.00 -19.54 28.44
CA GLY A 175 6.71 -20.02 28.93
C GLY A 175 5.67 -18.93 29.20
N ILE A 176 5.98 -17.67 28.90
CA ILE A 176 5.09 -16.51 28.94
C ILE A 176 4.70 -16.16 27.50
N SER A 177 3.42 -15.86 27.29
CA SER A 177 2.87 -15.33 26.04
C SER A 177 2.17 -14.01 26.35
N VAL A 178 2.62 -12.91 25.73
CA VAL A 178 1.99 -11.59 25.84
C VAL A 178 1.48 -11.20 24.45
N SER A 179 0.25 -10.70 24.39
CA SER A 179 -0.39 -10.32 23.14
C SER A 179 -0.96 -8.89 23.24
N HIS A 180 -0.78 -8.10 22.20
CA HIS A 180 -1.25 -6.71 22.16
C HIS A 180 -1.73 -6.31 20.75
N PRO A 181 -2.64 -5.33 20.63
CA PRO A 181 -3.07 -4.82 19.33
C PRO A 181 -1.88 -4.20 18.58
N ALA A 182 -1.86 -4.45 17.27
CA ALA A 182 -0.87 -4.00 16.31
C ALA A 182 -1.55 -3.82 14.94
N GLU A 183 -2.62 -3.05 14.91
CA GLU A 183 -3.34 -2.66 13.69
C GLU A 183 -2.56 -1.51 13.02
N PHE A 184 -1.93 -1.74 11.86
CA PHE A 184 -1.18 -0.70 11.16
C PHE A 184 -1.18 -0.87 9.65
N THR A 185 -1.18 0.22 8.92
CA THR A 185 -0.94 0.24 7.47
C THR A 185 0.56 0.07 7.22
N LEU A 186 0.95 -1.02 6.56
CA LEU A 186 2.34 -1.25 6.18
C LEU A 186 2.68 -0.45 4.91
N ILE A 187 3.70 0.42 4.96
CA ILE A 187 4.18 1.14 3.78
C ILE A 187 5.65 0.83 3.56
N GLY A 188 5.93 0.03 2.52
CA GLY A 188 7.29 -0.34 2.13
C GLY A 188 7.79 0.48 0.95
N THR A 189 9.03 0.96 0.97
CA THR A 189 9.73 1.42 -0.24
C THR A 189 10.74 0.39 -0.69
N MET A 190 11.00 0.33 -2.01
CA MET A 190 12.17 -0.40 -2.52
C MET A 190 12.82 0.33 -3.68
N ASN A 191 14.03 -0.10 -4.01
CA ASN A 191 14.69 0.21 -5.28
C ASN A 191 14.86 -1.10 -6.07
N PRO A 192 14.24 -1.28 -7.26
CA PRO A 192 14.32 -2.53 -8.01
C PRO A 192 15.77 -2.92 -8.38
N GLU A 193 16.67 -1.95 -8.54
CA GLU A 193 18.12 -2.17 -8.76
C GLU A 193 18.82 -2.91 -7.60
N GLU A 194 18.21 -2.95 -6.41
CA GLU A 194 18.78 -3.61 -5.21
C GLU A 194 18.18 -5.00 -4.96
N GLY A 195 17.32 -5.47 -5.86
CA GLY A 195 16.77 -6.83 -5.87
C GLY A 195 15.25 -6.87 -5.85
N ASP A 196 14.71 -7.97 -6.36
CA ASP A 196 13.28 -8.26 -6.38
C ASP A 196 12.65 -8.33 -4.99
N LEU A 197 11.40 -7.84 -4.87
CA LEU A 197 10.57 -8.11 -3.72
C LEU A 197 10.30 -9.62 -3.60
N ARG A 198 10.39 -10.15 -2.38
CA ARG A 198 10.11 -11.56 -2.08
C ARG A 198 8.65 -11.90 -2.39
N PRO A 199 8.33 -13.10 -2.91
CA PRO A 199 6.95 -13.49 -3.25
C PRO A 199 5.95 -13.34 -2.09
N GLN A 200 6.39 -13.61 -0.85
CA GLN A 200 5.56 -13.43 0.35
C GLN A 200 5.13 -11.98 0.56
N LEU A 201 6.04 -11.03 0.32
CA LEU A 201 5.75 -9.60 0.42
C LEU A 201 4.89 -9.16 -0.76
N ARG A 202 5.20 -9.60 -2.00
CA ARG A 202 4.40 -9.29 -3.20
C ARG A 202 2.93 -9.62 -2.96
N ASP A 203 2.59 -10.86 -2.63
CA ASP A 203 1.19 -11.26 -2.47
C ASP A 203 0.47 -10.67 -1.23
N ARG A 204 1.20 -10.15 -0.23
CA ARG A 204 0.61 -9.52 0.97
C ARG A 204 0.42 -8.00 0.86
N PHE A 205 0.99 -7.34 -0.14
CA PHE A 205 0.68 -5.93 -0.41
C PHE A 205 -0.55 -5.82 -1.31
N ASP A 206 -1.46 -4.91 -0.96
CA ASP A 206 -2.68 -4.69 -1.75
C ASP A 206 -2.42 -3.68 -2.85
N LEU A 207 -1.59 -2.64 -2.61
CA LEU A 207 -1.27 -1.59 -3.57
C LEU A 207 0.22 -1.54 -3.93
N GLN A 208 0.53 -1.26 -5.20
CA GLN A 208 1.84 -0.83 -5.69
C GLN A 208 1.75 0.53 -6.38
N ALA A 209 2.72 1.42 -6.08
CA ALA A 209 3.02 2.59 -6.90
C ALA A 209 4.42 2.48 -7.51
N THR A 210 4.55 2.78 -8.80
CA THR A 210 5.85 2.87 -9.49
C THR A 210 6.28 4.32 -9.62
N VAL A 211 7.36 4.69 -8.95
CA VAL A 211 7.85 6.07 -8.87
C VAL A 211 9.05 6.27 -9.78
N THR A 212 8.86 7.03 -10.86
CA THR A 212 9.93 7.43 -11.79
C THR A 212 10.45 8.84 -11.47
N GLY A 213 11.72 9.11 -11.75
CA GLY A 213 12.27 10.46 -11.62
C GLY A 213 11.67 11.39 -12.66
N CYS A 214 11.19 12.58 -12.25
CA CYS A 214 10.61 13.53 -13.19
C CYS A 214 11.60 13.88 -14.32
N GLN A 215 11.13 13.81 -15.56
CA GLN A 215 11.92 14.06 -16.76
C GLN A 215 11.75 15.48 -17.31
N ASP A 216 10.64 16.15 -17.02
CA ASP A 216 10.42 17.52 -17.48
C ASP A 216 11.41 18.50 -16.83
N THR A 217 11.77 19.56 -17.55
CA THR A 217 12.79 20.51 -17.07
C THR A 217 12.21 21.52 -16.10
N ASP A 218 10.97 21.96 -16.29
CA ASP A 218 10.32 22.97 -15.46
C ASP A 218 9.96 22.35 -14.10
N ASP A 219 9.34 21.16 -14.08
CA ASP A 219 9.10 20.38 -12.84
C ASP A 219 10.38 20.12 -12.04
N ARG A 220 11.50 19.81 -12.72
CA ARG A 220 12.79 19.60 -12.05
C ARG A 220 13.39 20.87 -11.49
N VAL A 221 13.13 22.03 -12.10
CA VAL A 221 13.49 23.33 -11.53
C VAL A 221 12.63 23.60 -10.29
N ASP A 222 11.33 23.35 -10.36
CA ASP A 222 10.41 23.46 -9.23
C ASP A 222 10.83 22.58 -8.04
N ILE A 223 11.23 21.32 -8.27
CA ILE A 223 11.78 20.43 -7.23
C ILE A 223 13.03 21.04 -6.59
N ILE A 224 13.94 21.61 -7.38
CA ILE A 224 15.17 22.22 -6.89
C ILE A 224 14.87 23.48 -6.08
N ASP A 225 13.99 24.35 -6.58
CA ASP A 225 13.67 25.62 -5.92
C ASP A 225 12.91 25.37 -4.60
N ARG A 226 11.98 24.39 -4.56
CA ARG A 226 11.29 23.95 -3.33
C ARG A 226 12.28 23.34 -2.32
N ALA A 227 13.15 22.42 -2.74
CA ALA A 227 14.14 21.80 -1.86
C ALA A 227 15.23 22.77 -1.35
N LEU A 228 15.47 23.89 -2.05
CA LEU A 228 16.34 24.98 -1.59
C LEU A 228 15.61 26.01 -0.72
N ALA A 229 14.28 26.07 -0.78
CA ALA A 229 13.44 26.87 0.10
C ALA A 229 13.17 26.19 1.45
N GLU A 230 13.28 24.85 1.54
CA GLU A 230 13.22 24.11 2.80
C GLU A 230 14.19 24.68 3.85
N GLY A 231 13.62 25.23 4.94
CA GLY A 231 14.36 25.90 6.01
C GLY A 231 14.26 27.43 6.01
N GLY A 232 13.54 28.03 5.06
CA GLY A 232 13.02 29.39 5.19
C GLY A 232 11.72 29.40 5.99
N ASP A 233 11.60 30.29 6.99
CA ASP A 233 10.40 30.42 7.82
C ASP A 233 9.16 30.92 7.04
N GLY A 234 8.41 29.99 6.43
CA GLY A 234 6.95 30.09 6.30
C GLY A 234 6.32 30.59 4.99
N ASP A 235 6.70 30.04 3.82
CA ASP A 235 5.91 30.21 2.57
C ASP A 235 5.03 28.98 2.29
N ALA A 236 5.62 27.80 2.02
CA ALA A 236 4.89 26.61 1.55
C ALA A 236 3.72 26.15 2.45
N ALA A 237 3.87 26.17 3.78
CA ALA A 237 2.78 25.80 4.69
C ALA A 237 1.59 26.79 4.67
N THR A 238 1.80 28.01 4.17
CA THR A 238 0.73 28.99 3.93
C THR A 238 0.17 28.86 2.52
N GLU A 239 1.03 28.61 1.53
CA GLU A 239 0.66 28.47 0.11
C GLU A 239 -0.23 27.25 -0.13
N TYR A 240 0.15 26.08 0.39
CA TYR A 240 -0.60 24.82 0.22
C TYR A 240 -1.59 24.56 1.37
N GLY A 241 -1.87 25.54 2.23
CA GLY A 241 -2.71 25.35 3.42
C GLY A 241 -4.17 25.02 3.08
N ASP A 242 -4.71 25.63 2.03
CA ASP A 242 -6.06 25.34 1.53
C ASP A 242 -6.12 23.91 0.94
N GLU A 243 -5.18 23.53 0.07
CA GLU A 243 -5.10 22.19 -0.53
C GLU A 243 -4.90 21.07 0.51
N VAL A 244 -4.08 21.31 1.55
CA VAL A 244 -3.94 20.39 2.69
C VAL A 244 -5.27 20.25 3.43
N THR A 245 -6.01 21.34 3.65
CA THR A 245 -7.30 21.31 4.33
C THR A 245 -8.33 20.51 3.52
N ASP A 246 -8.38 20.71 2.20
CA ASP A 246 -9.27 19.99 1.28
C ASP A 246 -8.96 18.48 1.26
N LEU A 247 -7.68 18.08 1.27
CA LEU A 247 -7.28 16.68 1.38
C LEU A 247 -7.62 16.06 2.74
N CYS A 248 -7.40 16.79 3.85
CA CYS A 248 -7.79 16.35 5.19
C CYS A 248 -9.31 16.11 5.29
N GLU A 249 -10.12 17.02 4.74
CA GLU A 249 -11.58 16.86 4.72
C GLU A 249 -12.00 15.69 3.81
N SER A 250 -11.39 15.55 2.64
CA SER A 250 -11.65 14.43 1.72
C SER A 250 -11.34 13.07 2.35
N LEU A 251 -10.18 12.91 3.01
CA LEU A 251 -9.82 11.69 3.74
C LEU A 251 -10.76 11.41 4.92
N ARG A 252 -11.16 12.44 5.67
CA ARG A 252 -12.11 12.30 6.77
C ARG A 252 -13.48 11.81 6.26
N VAL A 253 -14.00 12.42 5.21
CA VAL A 253 -15.30 12.03 4.60
C VAL A 253 -15.22 10.64 3.98
N ALA A 254 -14.11 10.29 3.33
CA ALA A 254 -13.88 8.95 2.80
C ALA A 254 -13.96 7.89 3.91
N ARG A 255 -13.15 8.04 4.97
CA ARG A 255 -13.12 7.10 6.10
C ARG A 255 -14.47 6.99 6.84
N GLU A 256 -15.21 8.09 6.95
CA GLU A 256 -16.55 8.10 7.55
C GLU A 256 -17.64 7.44 6.68
N SER A 257 -17.42 7.33 5.36
CA SER A 257 -18.42 6.83 4.41
C SER A 257 -18.08 5.48 3.80
N ILE A 258 -16.87 4.95 3.98
CA ILE A 258 -16.37 3.79 3.25
C ILE A 258 -17.21 2.52 3.42
N ASP A 259 -17.68 2.23 4.64
CA ASP A 259 -18.59 1.11 4.94
C ASP A 259 -19.96 1.23 4.25
N SER A 260 -20.31 2.42 3.76
CA SER A 260 -21.58 2.70 3.07
C SER A 260 -21.47 2.75 1.54
N VAL A 261 -20.24 2.73 1.00
CA VAL A 261 -20.01 2.73 -0.44
C VAL A 261 -20.42 1.37 -1.02
N SER A 262 -21.35 1.40 -1.97
CA SER A 262 -21.85 0.19 -2.61
C SER A 262 -20.96 -0.26 -3.76
N LEU A 263 -20.43 -1.48 -3.67
CA LEU A 263 -19.89 -2.23 -4.80
C LEU A 263 -20.98 -3.18 -5.36
N PRO A 264 -21.53 -2.89 -6.56
CA PRO A 264 -22.55 -3.70 -7.24
C PRO A 264 -22.13 -5.15 -7.55
N ALA A 265 -23.08 -5.94 -8.05
CA ALA A 265 -22.78 -7.28 -8.58
C ALA A 265 -22.02 -7.20 -9.92
N GLU A 266 -22.48 -6.36 -10.86
CA GLU A 266 -21.86 -6.15 -12.18
C GLU A 266 -20.34 -5.88 -12.08
N PHE A 267 -19.93 -5.00 -11.16
CA PHE A 267 -18.54 -4.65 -10.92
C PHE A 267 -17.75 -5.68 -10.08
N LYS A 268 -18.42 -6.64 -9.41
CA LYS A 268 -17.72 -7.79 -8.81
C LYS A 268 -17.43 -8.88 -9.83
N GLU A 269 -18.31 -9.01 -10.82
CA GLU A 269 -18.14 -9.92 -11.96
C GLU A 269 -16.96 -9.43 -12.81
N SER A 270 -16.98 -8.16 -13.25
CA SER A 270 -15.84 -7.51 -13.95
C SER A 270 -14.50 -7.60 -13.18
N ILE A 271 -14.47 -7.32 -11.87
CA ILE A 271 -13.24 -7.48 -11.07
C ILE A 271 -12.71 -8.93 -11.10
N ALA A 272 -13.59 -9.92 -11.00
CA ALA A 272 -13.19 -11.34 -10.99
C ALA A 272 -12.74 -11.82 -12.38
N GLU A 273 -13.36 -11.33 -13.45
CA GLU A 273 -12.96 -11.59 -14.83
C GLU A 273 -11.58 -10.97 -15.11
N LEU A 274 -11.40 -9.68 -14.85
CA LEU A 274 -10.12 -8.97 -14.97
C LEU A 274 -8.98 -9.64 -14.19
N CYS A 275 -9.22 -10.08 -12.96
CA CYS A 275 -8.20 -10.79 -12.16
C CYS A 275 -7.89 -12.21 -12.69
N THR A 276 -8.87 -12.86 -13.34
CA THR A 276 -8.70 -14.17 -13.99
C THR A 276 -7.89 -14.04 -15.28
N ASP A 277 -8.20 -13.05 -16.11
CA ASP A 277 -7.54 -12.81 -17.40
C ASP A 277 -6.11 -12.27 -17.21
N ALA A 278 -5.87 -11.49 -16.15
CA ALA A 278 -4.53 -11.13 -15.68
C ALA A 278 -3.72 -12.33 -15.13
N GLY A 279 -4.29 -13.53 -15.05
CA GLY A 279 -3.59 -14.75 -14.63
C GLY A 279 -3.13 -14.75 -13.17
N VAL A 280 -3.81 -14.01 -12.28
CA VAL A 280 -3.38 -13.86 -10.89
C VAL A 280 -3.89 -15.01 -10.02
N ASP A 281 -2.99 -15.60 -9.23
CA ASP A 281 -3.32 -16.72 -8.33
C ASP A 281 -4.15 -16.28 -7.11
N GLY A 282 -5.45 -16.57 -7.15
CA GLY A 282 -6.35 -16.56 -6.00
C GLY A 282 -6.90 -15.19 -5.57
N HIS A 283 -7.85 -15.22 -4.63
CA HIS A 283 -8.78 -14.11 -4.35
C HIS A 283 -8.20 -12.84 -3.71
N ARG A 284 -6.87 -12.74 -3.58
CA ARG A 284 -6.24 -11.55 -3.00
C ARG A 284 -6.25 -10.37 -3.95
N ALA A 285 -6.12 -10.61 -5.25
CA ALA A 285 -6.33 -9.57 -6.27
C ALA A 285 -7.77 -9.06 -6.22
N ASP A 286 -8.76 -9.97 -6.29
CA ASP A 286 -10.20 -9.63 -6.25
C ASP A 286 -10.52 -8.71 -5.06
N ILE A 287 -10.05 -9.07 -3.85
CA ILE A 287 -10.32 -8.32 -2.61
C ILE A 287 -9.57 -6.99 -2.58
N ALA A 288 -8.30 -6.94 -3.02
CA ALA A 288 -7.52 -5.72 -3.07
C ALA A 288 -8.12 -4.71 -4.07
N THR A 289 -8.46 -5.16 -5.29
CA THR A 289 -9.11 -4.35 -6.32
C THR A 289 -10.48 -3.84 -5.85
N ALA A 290 -11.31 -4.69 -5.25
CA ALA A 290 -12.59 -4.28 -4.70
C ALA A 290 -12.46 -3.22 -3.60
N ARG A 291 -11.53 -3.38 -2.65
CA ARG A 291 -11.27 -2.41 -1.57
C ARG A 291 -10.68 -1.10 -2.10
N ALA A 292 -9.76 -1.17 -3.06
CA ALA A 292 -9.16 0.00 -3.68
C ALA A 292 -10.19 0.80 -4.51
N ALA A 293 -11.09 0.13 -5.24
CA ALA A 293 -12.18 0.78 -5.98
C ALA A 293 -13.20 1.45 -5.03
N ILE A 294 -13.53 0.78 -3.91
CA ILE A 294 -14.34 1.37 -2.82
C ILE A 294 -13.65 2.61 -2.22
N ALA A 295 -12.34 2.54 -1.97
CA ALA A 295 -11.55 3.66 -1.44
C ALA A 295 -11.47 4.84 -2.43
N SER A 296 -11.32 4.56 -3.73
CA SER A 296 -11.35 5.57 -4.80
C SER A 296 -12.71 6.29 -4.85
N ALA A 297 -13.81 5.53 -4.89
CA ALA A 297 -15.16 6.10 -4.83
C ALA A 297 -15.40 6.93 -3.55
N ALA A 298 -14.92 6.46 -2.39
CA ALA A 298 -15.04 7.17 -1.12
C ALA A 298 -14.26 8.50 -1.10
N LEU A 299 -13.01 8.51 -1.59
CA LEU A 299 -12.18 9.71 -1.73
C LEU A 299 -12.82 10.75 -2.65
N ASP A 300 -13.48 10.30 -3.70
CA ASP A 300 -14.18 11.15 -4.66
C ASP A 300 -15.61 11.53 -4.18
N GLY A 301 -16.00 11.13 -2.96
CA GLY A 301 -17.30 11.44 -2.35
C GLY A 301 -18.51 10.73 -2.98
N ARG A 302 -18.30 9.61 -3.68
CA ARG A 302 -19.32 8.86 -4.41
C ARG A 302 -19.82 7.63 -3.62
N PRO A 303 -21.15 7.42 -3.50
CA PRO A 303 -21.73 6.32 -2.72
C PRO A 303 -21.82 4.98 -3.48
N LYS A 304 -21.41 4.95 -4.76
CA LYS A 304 -21.42 3.78 -5.63
C LYS A 304 -20.10 3.76 -6.40
N VAL A 305 -19.44 2.61 -6.40
CA VAL A 305 -18.29 2.34 -7.29
C VAL A 305 -18.75 2.42 -8.75
N ILE A 306 -17.90 2.97 -9.61
CA ILE A 306 -18.05 2.98 -11.07
C ILE A 306 -16.81 2.34 -11.73
N GLU A 307 -16.93 2.03 -13.00
CA GLU A 307 -15.92 1.35 -13.83
C GLU A 307 -14.52 2.01 -13.76
N SER A 308 -14.43 3.34 -13.84
CA SER A 308 -13.14 4.06 -13.74
C SER A 308 -12.41 3.84 -12.41
N ASP A 309 -13.14 3.50 -11.34
CA ASP A 309 -12.55 3.20 -10.03
C ASP A 309 -11.90 1.82 -10.04
N ILE A 310 -12.42 0.90 -10.86
CA ILE A 310 -11.92 -0.45 -11.04
C ILE A 310 -10.67 -0.41 -11.92
N GLN A 311 -10.72 0.34 -13.02
CA GLN A 311 -9.55 0.65 -13.85
C GLN A 311 -8.42 1.25 -13.02
N GLU A 312 -8.71 2.29 -12.24
CA GLU A 312 -7.74 2.91 -11.34
C GLU A 312 -7.23 1.95 -10.26
N ALA A 313 -8.12 1.20 -9.60
CA ALA A 313 -7.74 0.23 -8.58
C ALA A 313 -6.81 -0.84 -9.13
N ALA A 314 -7.18 -1.46 -10.25
CA ALA A 314 -6.43 -2.54 -10.90
C ALA A 314 -5.03 -2.11 -11.33
N ARG A 315 -4.89 -0.86 -11.83
CA ARG A 315 -3.59 -0.24 -12.15
C ARG A 315 -2.64 -0.18 -10.95
N TYR A 316 -3.16 -0.20 -9.71
CA TYR A 316 -2.35 -0.26 -8.50
C TYR A 316 -2.34 -1.63 -7.79
N THR A 317 -3.31 -2.52 -8.00
CA THR A 317 -3.43 -3.78 -7.26
C THR A 317 -2.85 -4.99 -7.97
N LEU A 318 -2.78 -4.97 -9.31
CA LEU A 318 -2.31 -6.08 -10.14
C LEU A 318 -0.79 -6.12 -10.42
N PRO A 319 -0.05 -5.01 -10.65
CA PRO A 319 1.30 -5.07 -11.24
C PRO A 319 2.34 -5.92 -10.48
N HIS A 320 2.27 -5.99 -9.15
CA HIS A 320 3.15 -6.82 -8.31
C HIS A 320 2.73 -8.29 -8.22
N ARG A 321 1.52 -8.61 -8.70
CA ARG A 321 0.90 -9.94 -8.68
C ARG A 321 0.99 -10.68 -10.01
N LEU A 322 1.12 -9.94 -11.13
CA LEU A 322 1.35 -10.49 -12.46
C LEU A 322 2.61 -11.38 -12.45
N GLN A 323 2.46 -12.61 -12.94
CA GLN A 323 3.58 -13.54 -13.10
C GLN A 323 4.21 -13.34 -14.47
N SER A 324 5.52 -13.16 -14.53
CA SER A 324 6.27 -13.29 -15.78
C SER A 324 6.66 -14.75 -15.97
N ASP A 325 6.13 -15.40 -17.00
CA ASP A 325 6.61 -16.72 -17.39
C ASP A 325 8.11 -16.66 -17.74
N PRO A 326 8.90 -17.71 -17.44
CA PRO A 326 10.32 -17.69 -17.79
C PRO A 326 10.52 -17.48 -19.28
N PHE A 327 11.28 -16.43 -19.63
CA PHE A 327 11.58 -15.96 -20.99
C PHE A 327 10.48 -15.15 -21.71
N GLU A 328 9.39 -14.81 -21.02
CA GLU A 328 8.38 -13.86 -21.50
C GLU A 328 8.46 -12.57 -20.66
N GLU A 329 8.16 -11.44 -21.31
CA GLU A 329 8.06 -10.14 -20.63
C GLU A 329 6.66 -10.11 -19.98
N PRO A 330 6.49 -9.68 -18.72
CA PRO A 330 5.17 -9.63 -18.10
C PRO A 330 4.21 -8.82 -18.96
N PRO A 331 2.93 -9.21 -19.05
CA PRO A 331 1.92 -8.41 -19.74
C PRO A 331 1.88 -7.02 -19.12
N ASP A 332 1.72 -5.99 -19.95
CA ASP A 332 1.56 -4.63 -19.43
C ASP A 332 0.19 -4.55 -18.73
N PRO A 333 0.10 -4.14 -17.46
CA PRO A 333 -1.17 -3.92 -16.80
C PRO A 333 -2.01 -2.86 -17.51
N GLU A 334 -1.42 -1.92 -18.26
CA GLU A 334 -2.20 -0.95 -19.05
C GLU A 334 -2.83 -1.63 -20.28
N ASP A 335 -2.10 -2.48 -21.02
CA ASP A 335 -2.66 -3.27 -22.14
C ASP A 335 -3.82 -4.18 -21.68
N LEU A 336 -3.71 -4.84 -20.52
CA LEU A 336 -4.77 -5.71 -19.98
C LEU A 336 -6.03 -4.95 -19.53
N LEU A 337 -5.89 -3.68 -19.16
CA LEU A 337 -7.02 -2.83 -18.81
C LEU A 337 -7.72 -2.33 -20.07
N ASP A 338 -6.95 -1.84 -21.04
CA ASP A 338 -7.48 -1.41 -22.34
C ASP A 338 -8.24 -2.57 -23.01
N ASP A 339 -7.65 -3.78 -23.09
CA ASP A 339 -8.31 -4.98 -23.66
C ASP A 339 -9.63 -5.35 -22.92
N HIS A 340 -9.70 -5.25 -21.58
CA HIS A 340 -10.89 -5.63 -20.82
C HIS A 340 -12.03 -4.60 -20.92
N PHE A 341 -11.71 -3.31 -21.04
CA PHE A 341 -12.72 -2.23 -20.98
C PHE A 341 -13.07 -1.64 -22.37
N ASP A 342 -12.19 -1.68 -23.37
CA ASP A 342 -12.52 -1.20 -24.73
C ASP A 342 -13.43 -2.20 -25.50
N ASP A 343 -13.34 -3.51 -25.23
CA ASP A 343 -14.17 -4.55 -25.87
C ASP A 343 -15.67 -4.44 -25.51
N GLU A 344 -16.04 -3.70 -24.45
CA GLU A 344 -17.44 -3.48 -24.05
C GLU A 344 -18.15 -2.34 -24.83
N ASP A 345 -17.42 -1.35 -25.38
CA ASP A 345 -18.01 -0.16 -26.03
C ASP A 345 -18.35 -0.40 -27.54
N ASP A 346 -17.67 -1.34 -28.21
CA ASP A 346 -17.88 -1.67 -29.64
C ASP A 346 -19.14 -2.54 -29.89
N GLY A 347 -19.91 -2.84 -28.84
CA GLY A 347 -21.14 -3.64 -28.88
C GLY A 347 -22.41 -2.91 -29.34
N SER A 348 -22.33 -1.64 -29.74
CA SER A 348 -23.52 -0.78 -30.01
C SER A 348 -23.61 -0.15 -31.41
N GLU A 349 -22.96 -0.72 -32.43
CA GLU A 349 -23.30 -0.43 -33.83
C GLU A 349 -24.61 -1.15 -34.24
N ASP A 350 -25.75 -0.52 -33.97
CA ASP A 350 -27.03 -0.79 -34.64
C ASP A 350 -26.85 -0.62 -36.17
N GLU A 351 -26.61 -1.72 -36.92
CA GLU A 351 -26.71 -1.67 -38.38
C GLU A 351 -28.16 -1.37 -38.78
N PRO A 352 -28.45 -0.24 -39.47
CA PRO A 352 -29.78 0.01 -39.96
C PRO A 352 -30.02 -0.82 -41.22
N GLU A 353 -30.86 -1.86 -41.12
CA GLU A 353 -31.33 -2.60 -42.30
C GLU A 353 -31.89 -1.62 -43.34
N SER A 354 -31.17 -1.47 -44.44
CA SER A 354 -31.54 -0.58 -45.54
C SER A 354 -32.23 -1.36 -46.64
N ASP A 355 -33.52 -1.61 -46.42
CA ASP A 355 -34.45 -1.99 -47.49
C ASP A 355 -34.32 -1.01 -48.66
N THR A 356 -34.00 -1.51 -49.85
CA THR A 356 -34.25 -0.79 -51.10
C THR A 356 -34.62 -1.79 -52.19
N GLU A 357 -35.92 -1.81 -52.50
CA GLU A 357 -36.51 -2.60 -53.58
C GLU A 357 -35.96 -2.20 -54.97
N GLY A 358 -36.08 -3.10 -55.94
CA GLY A 358 -36.33 -2.70 -57.33
C GLY A 358 -35.50 -3.35 -58.43
N SER A 359 -35.81 -4.59 -58.79
CA SER A 359 -35.60 -5.07 -60.16
C SER A 359 -36.65 -6.11 -60.57
N ASP A 360 -37.64 -5.69 -61.36
CA ASP A 360 -38.74 -6.53 -61.85
C ASP A 360 -38.37 -7.39 -63.08
N GLU A 361 -39.13 -8.50 -63.20
CA GLU A 361 -39.38 -9.36 -64.38
C GLU A 361 -38.22 -10.27 -64.88
N ALA A 362 -38.39 -11.58 -65.10
CA ALA A 362 -39.56 -12.26 -65.66
C ALA A 362 -39.54 -13.81 -65.49
N GLY A 363 -40.73 -14.44 -65.47
CA GLY A 363 -40.98 -15.76 -66.06
C GLY A 363 -41.30 -16.94 -65.10
N ASP A 364 -42.52 -17.47 -65.23
CA ASP A 364 -42.97 -18.89 -65.33
C ASP A 364 -42.19 -20.01 -64.55
N ASP A 365 -42.83 -21.03 -63.94
CA ASP A 365 -44.20 -21.54 -64.04
C ASP A 365 -44.60 -22.39 -62.80
N GLU A 366 -45.88 -22.75 -62.73
CA GLU A 366 -46.60 -23.62 -61.79
C GLU A 366 -45.85 -24.75 -61.02
N SER A 367 -46.23 -24.90 -59.75
CA SER A 367 -46.86 -26.14 -59.25
C SER A 367 -47.68 -25.87 -57.99
N ALA A 368 -48.88 -26.46 -57.92
CA ALA A 368 -49.92 -26.12 -56.95
C ALA A 368 -50.24 -27.27 -55.96
N GLU A 369 -51.23 -27.00 -55.09
CA GLU A 369 -51.95 -27.93 -54.19
C GLU A 369 -51.20 -28.41 -52.92
N ALA A 370 -51.83 -28.65 -51.77
CA ALA A 370 -53.10 -28.21 -51.17
C ALA A 370 -53.23 -28.83 -49.75
N GLY A 371 -54.16 -28.33 -48.92
CA GLY A 371 -54.59 -28.95 -47.66
C GLY A 371 -53.90 -28.34 -46.43
N ASP A 372 -54.59 -27.71 -45.49
CA ASP A 372 -55.66 -28.22 -44.59
C ASP A 372 -55.08 -29.26 -43.58
N ASP A 373 -55.37 -29.22 -42.26
CA ASP A 373 -56.38 -28.45 -41.53
C ASP A 373 -56.03 -28.28 -40.02
N GLU A 374 -56.89 -27.51 -39.35
CA GLU A 374 -57.02 -27.09 -37.94
C GLU A 374 -56.72 -28.05 -36.75
N SER A 375 -56.86 -27.44 -35.55
CA SER A 375 -57.03 -27.99 -34.17
C SER A 375 -55.72 -28.31 -33.40
N ALA A 376 -55.42 -27.77 -32.22
CA ALA A 376 -56.21 -27.34 -31.04
C ALA A 376 -56.93 -28.48 -30.31
N ASP A 377 -56.40 -28.90 -29.13
CA ASP A 377 -57.02 -28.55 -27.84
C ASP A 377 -56.10 -28.90 -26.65
N ALA A 378 -56.50 -28.54 -25.42
CA ALA A 378 -55.72 -28.65 -24.19
C ALA A 378 -56.17 -29.77 -23.21
N ASN A 379 -55.29 -30.07 -22.23
CA ASN A 379 -55.52 -30.87 -20.99
C ASN A 379 -55.77 -32.39 -21.21
N ASP A 380 -55.35 -33.32 -20.34
CA ASP A 380 -55.58 -33.40 -18.88
C ASP A 380 -54.66 -34.44 -18.18
N GLU A 381 -54.76 -34.57 -16.84
CA GLU A 381 -53.88 -35.31 -15.92
C GLU A 381 -54.03 -36.86 -15.87
N SER A 382 -52.97 -37.56 -15.42
CA SER A 382 -52.97 -38.75 -14.51
C SER A 382 -51.51 -39.26 -14.32
N ALA A 383 -50.92 -39.52 -13.14
CA ALA A 383 -51.28 -40.22 -11.89
C ALA A 383 -50.87 -41.72 -11.85
N ASP A 384 -49.85 -42.08 -11.02
CA ASP A 384 -49.70 -43.29 -10.18
C ASP A 384 -48.26 -43.37 -9.57
N SER A 385 -47.96 -43.74 -8.30
CA SER A 385 -48.26 -44.94 -7.43
C SER A 385 -47.19 -46.06 -7.60
N GLU A 386 -46.55 -46.69 -6.58
CA GLU A 386 -46.66 -46.69 -5.09
C GLU A 386 -45.26 -46.63 -4.38
N SER A 387 -45.15 -47.08 -3.10
CA SER A 387 -44.02 -47.01 -2.14
C SER A 387 -43.31 -48.36 -1.82
N GLY A 388 -42.20 -48.35 -1.05
CA GLY A 388 -41.65 -49.56 -0.39
C GLY A 388 -40.53 -49.30 0.65
N GLU A 389 -40.55 -50.00 1.80
CA GLU A 389 -39.68 -49.76 2.99
C GLU A 389 -38.82 -50.97 3.42
N SER A 390 -37.74 -50.67 4.18
CA SER A 390 -37.14 -51.41 5.32
C SER A 390 -36.02 -52.47 5.15
N ASN A 391 -34.98 -52.31 6.00
CA ASN A 391 -34.05 -53.25 6.68
C ASN A 391 -33.22 -54.29 5.86
N ASP A 392 -31.94 -54.59 6.18
CA ASP A 392 -31.40 -55.04 7.49
C ASP A 392 -29.87 -54.82 7.67
N THR A 393 -29.34 -55.22 8.83
CA THR A 393 -27.94 -55.12 9.33
C THR A 393 -26.95 -56.16 8.79
N ASP A 394 -25.64 -55.87 8.80
CA ASP A 394 -24.64 -56.75 9.45
C ASP A 394 -23.24 -56.12 9.64
N ALA A 395 -22.45 -56.67 10.59
CA ALA A 395 -21.06 -56.29 10.87
C ALA A 395 -20.04 -57.23 10.18
N PRO A 396 -18.72 -57.03 10.37
CA PRO A 396 -18.02 -57.99 11.23
C PRO A 396 -16.98 -57.39 12.19
N ASP A 397 -16.65 -58.20 13.19
CA ASP A 397 -15.55 -58.07 14.17
C ASP A 397 -14.36 -58.94 13.72
N ASP A 398 -13.13 -58.57 14.07
CA ASP A 398 -12.08 -59.57 14.33
C ASP A 398 -10.93 -59.00 15.18
N SER A 399 -10.36 -59.87 16.01
CA SER A 399 -9.45 -59.50 17.12
C SER A 399 -8.17 -60.33 17.13
N GLU A 400 -7.04 -59.75 17.58
CA GLU A 400 -5.89 -60.40 18.27
C GLU A 400 -4.78 -59.31 18.46
N ARG A 401 -4.28 -58.95 19.66
CA ARG A 401 -3.58 -59.67 20.76
C ARG A 401 -2.12 -60.08 20.47
N GLY A 402 -1.21 -59.56 21.31
CA GLY A 402 -0.03 -60.29 21.80
C GLY A 402 1.33 -59.59 21.64
N ASP A 403 1.95 -59.26 22.79
CA ASP A 403 3.39 -59.35 23.18
C ASP A 403 4.50 -58.97 22.15
N GLY A 404 5.69 -58.47 22.52
CA GLY A 404 6.39 -58.36 23.79
C GLY A 404 7.91 -58.45 23.53
N ASP A 405 8.73 -57.91 24.45
CA ASP A 405 10.22 -57.90 24.43
C ASP A 405 10.93 -57.16 23.26
N ALA A 406 12.20 -56.72 23.32
CA ALA A 406 13.12 -56.19 24.35
C ALA A 406 14.55 -56.29 23.75
N ASP A 407 15.33 -55.20 23.79
CA ASP A 407 16.82 -55.14 23.81
C ASP A 407 17.22 -53.66 23.62
N GLU A 408 17.62 -52.90 24.63
CA GLU A 408 18.92 -52.89 25.34
C GLU A 408 20.17 -52.60 24.50
N ARG A 409 20.67 -51.36 24.62
CA ARG A 409 22.07 -50.87 24.80
C ARG A 409 22.04 -49.34 24.66
N GLY A 410 22.58 -48.49 25.56
CA GLY A 410 23.92 -48.54 26.17
C GLY A 410 24.94 -48.03 25.14
N GLU A 411 25.73 -46.97 25.32
CA GLU A 411 26.35 -46.34 26.51
C GLU A 411 26.52 -44.81 26.24
N ARG A 412 26.16 -43.90 27.16
CA ARG A 412 27.02 -43.22 28.16
C ARG A 412 28.28 -42.46 27.66
N GLU A 413 28.21 -41.13 27.81
CA GLU A 413 29.20 -40.22 28.43
C GLU A 413 30.65 -40.15 27.89
N ARG A 414 31.08 -38.93 27.51
CA ARG A 414 32.12 -38.15 28.22
C ARG A 414 32.45 -36.80 27.57
N ASP A 415 32.55 -35.76 28.40
CA ASP A 415 33.31 -34.53 28.15
C ASP A 415 34.82 -34.80 27.96
N PRO A 416 35.61 -33.79 27.56
CA PRO A 416 36.40 -33.15 28.61
C PRO A 416 36.55 -31.62 28.51
N GLU A 417 36.66 -30.97 29.67
CA GLU A 417 37.13 -29.58 29.82
C GLU A 417 38.66 -29.46 29.68
N SER A 418 39.09 -28.25 29.27
CA SER A 418 40.34 -27.53 29.63
C SER A 418 41.69 -28.25 29.74
N GLU A 419 42.71 -27.69 29.07
CA GLU A 419 43.85 -27.05 29.77
C GLU A 419 44.63 -26.08 28.85
N ALA A 420 45.51 -25.27 29.43
CA ALA A 420 46.05 -24.06 28.80
C ALA A 420 47.57 -24.05 28.58
N THR A 421 48.06 -22.95 27.99
CA THR A 421 49.35 -22.27 28.24
C THR A 421 50.48 -22.38 27.19
N ALA A 422 51.18 -21.25 27.05
CA ALA A 422 52.60 -21.07 26.67
C ALA A 422 52.99 -20.75 25.20
N MET A 423 53.36 -19.47 25.05
CA MET A 423 54.16 -18.87 23.97
C MET A 423 55.44 -19.65 23.60
N THR A 424 55.95 -19.47 22.36
CA THR A 424 57.24 -18.79 22.11
C THR A 424 57.51 -18.47 20.62
N LYS A 425 58.15 -17.31 20.42
CA LYS A 425 58.63 -16.65 19.20
C LYS A 425 59.48 -17.53 18.26
N LEU A 426 59.45 -17.21 16.95
CA LEU A 426 60.68 -16.92 16.19
C LEU A 426 60.42 -16.05 14.94
N ARG A 427 61.41 -15.22 14.58
CA ARG A 427 61.38 -14.14 13.57
C ARG A 427 62.51 -14.37 12.58
N VAL A 428 62.25 -14.30 11.28
CA VAL A 428 63.27 -14.10 10.23
C VAL A 428 62.75 -13.14 9.17
N GLU A 429 63.64 -12.31 8.61
CA GLU A 429 63.31 -11.10 7.85
C GLU A 429 63.59 -11.20 6.33
N ALA A 430 62.77 -10.46 5.58
CA ALA A 430 63.14 -9.61 4.43
C ALA A 430 63.73 -10.17 3.10
N ARG A 431 62.88 -10.06 2.04
CA ARG A 431 63.14 -9.34 0.76
C ARG A 431 64.20 -9.92 -0.24
N PRO A 432 64.35 -9.38 -1.48
CA PRO A 432 63.34 -9.27 -2.55
C PRO A 432 63.88 -9.56 -3.98
N ARG A 433 63.07 -10.00 -4.98
CA ARG A 433 63.37 -9.77 -6.43
C ARG A 433 62.11 -9.63 -7.33
N ARG A 434 62.18 -8.73 -8.32
CA ARG A 434 61.30 -8.56 -9.51
C ARG A 434 62.10 -9.00 -10.79
N PRO A 435 61.64 -8.82 -12.05
CA PRO A 435 60.47 -9.45 -12.70
C PRO A 435 60.76 -9.98 -14.14
N ALA A 436 59.87 -10.81 -14.71
CA ALA A 436 59.73 -11.15 -16.16
C ALA A 436 58.46 -12.03 -16.35
N SER A 437 57.78 -12.17 -17.51
CA SER A 437 57.72 -11.38 -18.76
C SER A 437 56.54 -11.84 -19.65
N ARG A 438 55.69 -10.89 -20.08
CA ARG A 438 54.98 -10.77 -21.39
C ARG A 438 54.77 -12.01 -22.30
N VAL A 439 53.51 -12.36 -22.59
CA VAL A 439 53.05 -13.08 -23.81
C VAL A 439 51.78 -12.40 -24.38
N LYS A 440 51.58 -12.45 -25.71
CA LYS A 440 50.45 -11.84 -26.47
C LYS A 440 49.39 -12.88 -26.87
N PRO A 441 48.21 -12.44 -27.37
CA PRO A 441 47.88 -12.75 -28.79
C PRO A 441 47.67 -11.52 -29.70
N LEU A 442 47.43 -11.76 -30.99
CA LEU A 442 47.18 -10.78 -32.07
C LEU A 442 45.81 -11.04 -32.77
N PRO A 443 45.27 -10.09 -33.56
CA PRO A 443 43.86 -10.08 -33.98
C PRO A 443 43.61 -10.39 -35.49
N THR A 444 42.33 -10.59 -35.84
CA THR A 444 41.79 -10.64 -37.21
C THR A 444 40.48 -9.84 -37.28
N ARG A 445 40.40 -8.65 -37.89
CA ARG A 445 40.29 -8.30 -39.34
C ARG A 445 38.86 -8.26 -39.93
N HIS A 446 38.29 -7.04 -39.90
CA HIS A 446 37.51 -6.32 -40.94
C HIS A 446 36.50 -7.04 -41.87
N ARG A 447 35.26 -6.52 -41.84
CA ARG A 447 34.43 -5.93 -42.94
C ARG A 447 33.29 -5.11 -42.25
N GLY A 448 32.82 -3.93 -42.67
CA GLY A 448 33.37 -2.90 -43.57
C GLY A 448 32.28 -1.97 -44.16
N ARG A 449 32.35 -0.64 -43.92
CA ARG A 449 31.60 0.45 -44.60
C ARG A 449 30.06 0.46 -44.32
N LEU A 450 29.31 1.58 -44.22
CA LEU A 450 29.45 2.97 -44.71
C LEU A 450 29.00 4.04 -43.69
N THR A 451 29.70 5.17 -43.80
CA THR A 451 29.37 6.57 -43.50
C THR A 451 27.89 7.03 -43.59
N ALA A 452 27.43 7.75 -42.56
CA ALA A 452 26.45 8.84 -42.67
C ALA A 452 26.75 9.93 -41.62
N THR A 453 26.92 11.18 -42.04
CA THR A 453 27.12 12.36 -41.18
C THR A 453 25.79 13.10 -40.95
N PRO A 454 25.48 13.57 -39.73
CA PRO A 454 24.31 14.41 -39.49
C PRO A 454 24.55 15.86 -39.96
N PRO A 455 23.55 16.54 -40.54
CA PRO A 455 23.67 17.95 -40.90
C PRO A 455 23.48 18.85 -39.67
N LYS A 456 24.45 19.74 -39.43
CA LYS A 456 24.23 20.94 -38.62
C LYS A 456 23.75 22.07 -39.54
N THR A 457 22.67 22.74 -39.15
CA THR A 457 22.36 24.09 -39.65
C THR A 457 21.89 24.98 -38.51
N ASP A 458 22.70 25.97 -38.16
CA ASP A 458 22.32 27.06 -37.28
C ASP A 458 21.15 27.88 -37.85
N ARG A 459 20.18 28.24 -37.00
CA ARG A 459 19.47 29.52 -37.12
C ARG A 459 19.28 30.15 -35.75
N HIS A 460 19.89 31.32 -35.58
CA HIS A 460 19.68 32.19 -34.42
C HIS A 460 18.22 32.67 -34.29
N PRO A 461 17.76 32.96 -33.07
CA PRO A 461 16.47 33.59 -32.84
C PRO A 461 16.48 35.05 -33.29
N ARG A 462 15.41 35.49 -33.96
CA ARG A 462 15.16 36.91 -34.22
C ARG A 462 14.30 37.51 -33.14
N THR A 463 14.90 38.37 -32.33
CA THR A 463 14.19 39.26 -31.41
C THR A 463 13.31 40.25 -32.19
N ALA A 464 12.03 40.30 -31.87
CA ALA A 464 11.09 41.29 -32.40
C ALA A 464 10.15 41.81 -31.29
N ARG A 465 10.65 42.76 -30.48
CA ARG A 465 9.80 43.63 -29.66
C ARG A 465 8.81 44.36 -30.58
N MET A 466 7.52 44.05 -30.51
CA MET A 466 6.48 45.00 -30.94
C MET A 466 5.96 45.78 -29.73
N LYS A 467 5.91 47.11 -29.89
CA LYS A 467 5.37 48.05 -28.91
C LYS A 467 3.86 48.18 -29.07
N LEU A 468 3.18 48.37 -27.94
CA LEU A 468 1.85 48.99 -27.84
C LEU A 468 1.80 50.33 -28.61
N PRO A 469 0.63 50.66 -29.19
CA PRO A 469 -0.31 51.57 -28.51
C PRO A 469 -1.77 51.04 -28.58
N GLY A 470 -2.72 51.48 -27.75
CA GLY A 470 -2.71 52.43 -26.63
C GLY A 470 -4.13 52.95 -26.32
N HIS A 471 -4.39 53.30 -25.06
CA HIS A 471 -5.52 54.11 -24.54
C HIS A 471 -6.99 53.80 -24.95
N ARG A 472 -7.78 53.39 -23.94
CA ARG A 472 -9.09 53.97 -23.50
C ARG A 472 -9.47 53.30 -22.16
N SER A 473 -9.23 53.94 -21.01
CA SER A 473 -10.03 54.99 -20.35
C SER A 473 -11.21 54.45 -19.52
N CYS A 474 -11.07 54.51 -18.19
CA CYS A 474 -12.11 54.20 -17.20
C CYS A 474 -13.31 55.18 -17.26
N PRO A 475 -14.44 54.85 -16.62
CA PRO A 475 -14.74 55.41 -15.28
C PRO A 475 -15.18 54.29 -14.29
N ALA A 476 -14.75 54.23 -13.02
CA ALA A 476 -14.79 55.16 -11.88
C ALA A 476 -15.97 54.90 -10.91
N SER A 477 -15.73 55.15 -9.61
CA SER A 477 -16.56 54.78 -8.42
C SER A 477 -16.52 53.29 -8.04
N ASN A 478 -16.49 52.88 -6.76
CA ASN A 478 -16.52 53.65 -5.51
C ASN A 478 -15.75 52.93 -4.38
N VAL A 479 -15.11 53.69 -3.47
CA VAL A 479 -14.40 53.17 -2.28
C VAL A 479 -14.91 53.87 -1.02
N PRO A 480 -15.29 53.14 0.06
CA PRO A 480 -15.34 53.66 1.42
C PRO A 480 -14.06 53.29 2.21
N PRO A 481 -13.69 54.05 3.27
CA PRO A 481 -12.30 54.12 3.73
C PRO A 481 -11.88 53.13 4.82
N SER A 482 -10.56 52.94 4.88
CA SER A 482 -9.74 52.28 5.90
C SER A 482 -10.07 52.60 7.37
N VAL A 483 -9.94 51.58 8.22
CA VAL A 483 -9.72 51.74 9.67
C VAL A 483 -8.30 51.26 10.00
N THR A 484 -7.54 52.07 10.75
CA THR A 484 -6.16 51.80 11.19
C THR A 484 -6.16 51.60 12.72
N PRO A 485 -5.38 50.66 13.28
CA PRO A 485 -5.49 50.30 14.71
C PRO A 485 -4.83 51.30 15.67
N LEU A 486 -5.21 51.22 16.95
CA LEU A 486 -4.62 51.96 18.07
C LEU A 486 -4.17 51.01 19.21
N PRO A 487 -3.19 51.41 20.06
CA PRO A 487 -2.30 50.50 20.79
C PRO A 487 -2.80 50.07 22.19
N PRO A 488 -2.15 49.05 22.82
CA PRO A 488 -2.54 48.55 24.13
C PRO A 488 -2.20 49.51 25.28
N THR A 489 -3.14 49.70 26.20
CA THR A 489 -2.95 50.44 27.45
C THR A 489 -2.64 49.52 28.62
N SER A 490 -1.52 49.76 29.30
CA SER A 490 -1.17 49.14 30.57
C SER A 490 -1.66 49.96 31.76
N THR A 491 -2.31 49.32 32.74
CA THR A 491 -2.35 49.82 34.12
C THR A 491 -2.67 48.72 35.13
N THR A 492 -1.83 48.61 36.16
CA THR A 492 -2.11 47.89 37.40
C THR A 492 -3.09 48.68 38.29
N PRO A 493 -3.69 48.02 39.29
CA PRO A 493 -3.74 48.62 40.61
C PRO A 493 -3.25 47.69 41.73
N SER A 494 -2.75 48.29 42.81
CA SER A 494 -2.12 47.59 43.93
C SER A 494 -2.87 47.81 45.25
N ALA A 495 -3.17 46.69 45.93
CA ALA A 495 -3.16 46.48 47.38
C ALA A 495 -4.29 46.98 48.34
N ARG A 496 -4.54 46.11 49.34
CA ARG A 496 -5.05 46.29 50.74
C ARG A 496 -6.57 46.31 51.00
N PRO A 497 -7.03 45.92 52.23
CA PRO A 497 -6.43 45.02 53.24
C PRO A 497 -7.41 44.00 53.92
N THR A 498 -6.85 43.15 54.81
CA THR A 498 -7.49 42.37 55.91
C THR A 498 -8.25 43.26 56.93
N PRO A 499 -9.08 42.75 57.89
CA PRO A 499 -9.06 41.45 58.64
C PRO A 499 -10.41 40.67 58.58
N ILE A 500 -10.68 39.54 59.24
CA ILE A 500 -10.23 38.91 60.51
C ILE A 500 -9.97 37.42 60.29
#